data_AF-A0AAQ2CD55-F1
#
_entry.id   AF-A0AAQ2CD55-F1
#
_cell.length_a   1.000
_cell.length_b   1.000
_cell.length_c   1.000
_cell.angle_alpha   90.00
_cell.angle_beta   90.00
_cell.angle_gamma   90.00
#
_symmetry.space_group_name_H-M   'P 1'
#
loop_
_entity.id
_entity.type
_entity.pdbx_description
1 polymer ?
#
loop_
_entity_poly.entity_id
_entity_poly.type
_entity_poly.pdbx_seq_one_letter_code
_entity_poly.pdbx_strand_id
1 'polypeptide(L)'
;MKIPVLQPGFNFFAPAGYSAAVAPNRAENAYADYVLDIGKRIPLSAADLSNVYESVIRAVHDSRSRLIDQHTVDMIGNTVLDALSRSQTFRDAVSYGIHNEEVHIGCIKYRNEYELNGESAIKIDDIQSLTCNELYGYDVGQEPILPICEAGENENEEPYVSFSVAPDTDSYEMPSWQEGLIHEIIHHVTGASDPSGDSNIELGPTEILARRVAQELGWSVPDFKGYAEPEREAHLRLRNLNALRQAAMRHEKNERAFFERLGTISDRYEASPDFTEYSAVSNIGYGFIQQHDFPGVAIDENLQDVNQIQLYHGAPYIFTFGDVDRHN
;
A
#
# COMPACT_ATOMS: atom_id res chain seq x y z
N MET A 1 20.43 57.53 -8.70
CA MET A 1 20.26 56.57 -9.81
C MET A 1 19.63 55.32 -9.20
N LYS A 2 18.31 55.11 -9.40
CA LYS A 2 17.53 54.02 -8.82
C LYS A 2 17.22 53.02 -9.94
N ILE A 3 17.56 51.76 -9.74
CA ILE A 3 17.28 50.66 -10.68
C ILE A 3 15.83 50.21 -10.42
N PRO A 4 14.95 50.12 -11.45
CA PRO A 4 13.61 49.58 -11.27
C PRO A 4 13.62 48.05 -11.29
N VAL A 5 12.88 47.45 -10.35
CA VAL A 5 12.65 46.02 -10.23
C VAL A 5 11.62 45.59 -11.29
N LEU A 6 11.97 44.61 -12.12
CA LEU A 6 11.08 43.95 -13.06
C LEU A 6 10.20 42.94 -12.29
N GLN A 7 8.90 43.14 -12.27
CA GLN A 7 7.93 42.09 -11.92
C GLN A 7 7.75 41.15 -13.13
N PRO A 8 7.77 39.82 -12.97
CA PRO A 8 7.29 38.91 -14.00
C PRO A 8 5.76 38.82 -13.91
N GLY A 9 5.08 39.57 -14.78
CA GLY A 9 3.65 39.36 -15.05
C GLY A 9 3.46 38.14 -15.95
N PHE A 10 3.20 36.98 -15.37
CA PHE A 10 2.65 35.84 -16.10
C PHE A 10 1.12 35.97 -16.11
N ASN A 11 0.59 36.56 -17.19
CA ASN A 11 -0.84 36.47 -17.50
C ASN A 11 -1.13 35.08 -18.08
N PHE A 12 -1.65 34.18 -17.25
CA PHE A 12 -2.35 32.98 -17.74
C PHE A 12 -3.67 33.44 -18.36
N PHE A 13 -3.74 33.45 -19.70
CA PHE A 13 -5.02 33.43 -20.40
C PHE A 13 -5.48 31.97 -20.50
N ALA A 14 -6.41 31.57 -19.63
CA ALA A 14 -7.17 30.34 -19.85
C ALA A 14 -7.95 30.48 -21.17
N PRO A 15 -7.91 29.50 -22.09
CA PRO A 15 -8.76 29.54 -23.26
C PRO A 15 -10.22 29.52 -22.82
N ALA A 16 -10.98 30.53 -23.25
CA ALA A 16 -12.42 30.61 -23.04
C ALA A 16 -13.09 29.42 -23.75
N GLY A 17 -13.61 28.45 -22.98
CA GLY A 17 -14.39 27.34 -23.54
C GLY A 17 -14.50 26.07 -22.70
N TYR A 18 -13.62 25.85 -21.71
CA TYR A 18 -13.78 24.70 -20.81
C TYR A 18 -14.61 25.10 -19.59
N SER A 19 -15.92 24.80 -19.63
CA SER A 19 -16.64 24.53 -18.39
C SER A 19 -15.92 23.33 -17.78
N ALA A 20 -15.23 23.51 -16.64
CA ALA A 20 -14.76 22.37 -15.87
C ALA A 20 -15.97 21.44 -15.68
N ALA A 21 -15.86 20.18 -16.11
CA ALA A 21 -16.87 19.20 -15.79
C ALA A 21 -17.02 19.22 -14.27
N VAL A 22 -18.25 19.36 -13.78
CA VAL A 22 -18.49 19.34 -12.34
C VAL A 22 -18.01 17.98 -11.83
N ALA A 23 -17.03 17.98 -10.93
CA ALA A 23 -16.48 16.75 -10.38
C ALA A 23 -17.62 15.97 -9.68
N PRO A 24 -17.73 14.64 -9.92
CA PRO A 24 -18.66 13.80 -9.17
C PRO A 24 -18.37 13.83 -7.67
N ASN A 25 -19.32 13.42 -6.84
CA ASN A 25 -19.04 13.26 -5.42
C ASN A 25 -17.99 12.15 -5.20
N ARG A 26 -17.06 12.35 -4.25
CA ARG A 26 -15.97 11.41 -3.94
C ARG A 26 -16.43 10.00 -3.55
N ALA A 27 -17.68 9.82 -3.11
CA ALA A 27 -18.28 8.52 -2.76
C ALA A 27 -19.14 7.91 -3.89
N GLU A 28 -19.38 8.63 -5.00
CA GLU A 28 -20.14 8.12 -6.14
C GLU A 28 -19.24 7.34 -7.11
N ASN A 29 -19.73 6.22 -7.64
CA ASN A 29 -18.98 5.37 -8.59
C ASN A 29 -18.39 6.14 -9.78
N ALA A 30 -19.07 7.20 -10.24
CA ALA A 30 -18.60 8.04 -11.35
C ALA A 30 -17.28 8.77 -11.05
N TYR A 31 -16.92 8.95 -9.78
CA TYR A 31 -15.66 9.57 -9.38
C TYR A 31 -14.44 8.77 -9.84
N ALA A 32 -14.53 7.44 -9.93
CA ALA A 32 -13.45 6.59 -10.42
C ALA A 32 -13.05 6.95 -11.87
N ASP A 33 -14.02 7.07 -12.78
CA ASP A 33 -13.74 7.43 -14.17
C ASP A 33 -13.31 8.89 -14.32
N TYR A 34 -13.83 9.79 -13.47
CA TYR A 34 -13.38 11.17 -13.39
C TYR A 34 -11.89 11.27 -13.02
N VAL A 35 -11.46 10.59 -11.95
CA VAL A 35 -10.06 10.56 -11.51
C VAL A 35 -9.14 10.11 -12.63
N LEU A 36 -9.51 9.04 -13.33
CA LEU A 36 -8.70 8.50 -14.43
C LEU A 36 -8.67 9.43 -15.66
N ASP A 37 -9.78 10.08 -16.03
CA ASP A 37 -9.78 11.06 -17.12
C ASP A 37 -8.86 12.24 -16.82
N ILE A 38 -8.91 12.76 -15.60
CA ILE A 38 -8.07 13.87 -15.16
C ILE A 38 -6.60 13.43 -15.05
N GLY A 39 -6.32 12.29 -14.43
CA GLY A 39 -4.96 11.77 -14.24
C GLY A 39 -4.20 11.53 -15.54
N LYS A 40 -4.91 11.08 -16.59
CA LYS A 40 -4.34 10.87 -17.93
C LYS A 40 -3.92 12.15 -18.66
N ARG A 41 -4.35 13.33 -18.21
CA ARG A 41 -4.01 14.62 -18.86
C ARG A 41 -2.55 14.98 -18.67
N ILE A 42 -1.96 14.57 -17.55
CA ILE A 42 -0.54 14.73 -17.26
C ILE A 42 0.00 13.35 -16.87
N PRO A 43 0.33 12.48 -17.83
CA PRO A 43 0.86 11.16 -17.52
C PRO A 43 2.26 11.28 -16.90
N LEU A 44 2.61 10.36 -15.99
CA LEU A 44 3.96 10.29 -15.42
C LEU A 44 4.96 9.98 -16.54
N SER A 45 5.96 10.85 -16.71
CA SER A 45 7.10 10.53 -17.57
C SER A 45 7.95 9.41 -16.97
N ALA A 46 8.89 8.87 -17.74
CA ALA A 46 9.83 7.87 -17.22
C ALA A 46 10.66 8.40 -16.04
N ALA A 47 11.03 9.69 -16.07
CA ALA A 47 11.76 10.33 -14.98
C ALA A 47 10.87 10.51 -13.73
N ASP A 48 9.62 10.93 -13.92
CA ASP A 48 8.66 11.07 -12.81
C ASP A 48 8.40 9.71 -12.16
N LEU A 49 8.18 8.68 -12.98
CA LEU A 49 7.98 7.32 -12.51
C LEU A 49 9.21 6.85 -11.71
N SER A 50 10.43 7.05 -12.20
CA SER A 50 11.66 6.70 -11.46
C SER A 50 11.74 7.38 -10.09
N ASN A 51 11.42 8.67 -10.02
CA ASN A 51 11.42 9.42 -8.75
C ASN A 51 10.35 8.89 -7.78
N VAL A 52 9.17 8.53 -8.30
CA VAL A 52 8.09 7.92 -7.52
C VAL A 52 8.53 6.56 -6.97
N TYR A 53 9.18 5.71 -7.77
CA TYR A 53 9.73 4.42 -7.33
C TYR A 53 10.68 4.58 -6.14
N GLU A 54 11.68 5.44 -6.26
CA GLU A 54 12.63 5.69 -5.17
C GLU A 54 11.95 6.19 -3.90
N SER A 55 10.92 7.03 -4.05
CA SER A 55 10.18 7.60 -2.93
C SER A 55 9.33 6.54 -2.22
N VAL A 56 8.69 5.64 -2.97
CA VAL A 56 7.99 4.48 -2.41
C VAL A 56 8.95 3.56 -1.67
N ILE A 57 10.12 3.26 -2.24
CA ILE A 57 11.14 2.42 -1.58
C ILE A 57 11.55 3.02 -0.23
N ARG A 58 11.82 4.34 -0.20
CA ARG A 58 12.15 5.05 1.04
C ARG A 58 11.00 4.99 2.05
N ALA A 59 9.77 5.26 1.61
CA ALA A 59 8.61 5.29 2.50
C ALA A 59 8.31 3.91 3.13
N VAL A 60 8.42 2.83 2.34
CA VAL A 60 8.26 1.44 2.83
C VAL A 60 9.36 1.09 3.81
N HIS A 61 10.62 1.42 3.51
CA HIS A 61 11.75 1.20 4.41
C HIS A 61 11.61 1.97 5.74
N ASP A 62 11.13 3.21 5.68
CA ASP A 62 10.90 4.05 6.85
C ASP A 62 9.64 3.62 7.64
N SER A 63 8.87 2.67 7.11
CA SER A 63 7.71 2.08 7.79
C SER A 63 8.06 0.85 8.63
N ARG A 64 9.31 0.35 8.57
CA ARG A 64 9.72 -0.90 9.25
C ARG A 64 9.37 -0.94 10.72
N SER A 65 9.54 0.16 11.46
CA SER A 65 9.23 0.24 12.89
C SER A 65 7.74 0.14 13.24
N ARG A 66 6.85 0.19 12.23
CA ARG A 66 5.40 0.07 12.37
C ARG A 66 4.81 -1.15 11.65
N LEU A 67 5.66 -1.98 11.07
CA LEU A 67 5.26 -3.21 10.38
C LEU A 67 5.67 -4.43 11.19
N ILE A 68 4.91 -5.52 11.07
CA ILE A 68 5.09 -6.69 11.93
C ILE A 68 6.40 -7.43 11.65
N ASP A 69 6.80 -7.57 10.39
CA ASP A 69 7.99 -8.33 9.98
C ASP A 69 8.55 -7.85 8.64
N GLN A 70 9.78 -8.26 8.33
CA GLN A 70 10.42 -7.95 7.05
C GLN A 70 9.63 -8.50 5.86
N HIS A 71 8.96 -9.64 6.01
CA HIS A 71 8.10 -10.21 4.96
C HIS A 71 6.98 -9.24 4.57
N THR A 72 6.32 -8.61 5.53
CA THR A 72 5.27 -7.63 5.28
C THR A 72 5.83 -6.36 4.62
N VAL A 73 7.02 -5.90 5.04
CA VAL A 73 7.73 -4.78 4.38
C VAL A 73 7.95 -5.10 2.90
N ASP A 74 8.48 -6.28 2.61
CA ASP A 74 8.77 -6.73 1.24
C ASP A 74 7.49 -6.85 0.42
N MET A 75 6.42 -7.44 0.97
CA MET A 75 5.16 -7.62 0.25
C MET A 75 4.46 -6.29 -0.05
N ILE A 76 4.52 -5.31 0.84
CA ILE A 76 4.01 -3.96 0.58
C ILE A 76 4.80 -3.33 -0.57
N GLY A 77 6.12 -3.28 -0.45
CA GLY A 77 6.98 -2.68 -1.47
C GLY A 77 6.80 -3.33 -2.84
N ASN A 78 6.80 -4.66 -2.89
CA ASN A 78 6.61 -5.41 -4.13
C ASN A 78 5.24 -5.14 -4.76
N THR A 79 4.17 -5.10 -3.96
CA THR A 79 2.81 -4.85 -4.46
C THR A 79 2.68 -3.46 -5.08
N VAL A 80 3.18 -2.42 -4.41
CA VAL A 80 3.06 -1.04 -4.87
C VAL A 80 3.94 -0.79 -6.10
N LEU A 81 5.18 -1.28 -6.09
CA LEU A 81 6.09 -1.12 -7.22
C LEU A 81 5.64 -1.93 -8.44
N ASP A 82 5.03 -3.10 -8.24
CA ASP A 82 4.45 -3.88 -9.33
C ASP A 82 3.24 -3.18 -9.94
N ALA A 83 2.37 -2.59 -9.12
CA ALA A 83 1.24 -1.78 -9.57
C ALA A 83 1.70 -0.56 -10.38
N LEU A 84 2.71 0.19 -9.91
CA LEU A 84 3.30 1.30 -10.67
C LEU A 84 3.89 0.84 -12.02
N SER A 85 4.44 -0.37 -12.09
CA SER A 85 5.09 -0.91 -13.28
C SER A 85 4.08 -1.37 -14.33
N ARG A 86 3.06 -2.10 -13.90
CA ARG A 86 2.20 -2.88 -14.82
C ARG A 86 0.76 -2.39 -14.89
N SER A 87 0.27 -1.61 -13.92
CA SER A 87 -1.09 -1.05 -13.96
C SER A 87 -1.11 0.39 -14.48
N GLN A 88 -1.79 0.60 -15.60
CA GLN A 88 -2.04 1.95 -16.12
C GLN A 88 -3.05 2.68 -15.23
N THR A 89 -4.09 1.98 -14.75
CA THR A 89 -5.07 2.55 -13.82
C THR A 89 -4.39 3.10 -12.57
N PHE A 90 -3.44 2.35 -11.98
CA PHE A 90 -2.73 2.81 -10.80
C PHE A 90 -1.83 4.02 -11.08
N ARG A 91 -1.10 4.03 -12.21
CA ARG A 91 -0.30 5.20 -12.61
C ARG A 91 -1.14 6.44 -12.86
N ASP A 92 -2.31 6.29 -13.45
CA ASP A 92 -3.22 7.42 -13.71
C ASP A 92 -3.79 7.98 -12.39
N ALA A 93 -4.15 7.11 -11.44
CA ALA A 93 -4.60 7.51 -10.10
C ALA A 93 -3.49 8.21 -9.30
N VAL A 94 -2.26 7.69 -9.33
CA VAL A 94 -1.11 8.34 -8.67
C VAL A 94 -0.81 9.69 -9.33
N SER A 95 -0.85 9.76 -10.67
CA SER A 95 -0.63 11.03 -11.37
C SER A 95 -1.72 12.05 -11.05
N TYR A 96 -2.97 11.60 -10.90
CA TYR A 96 -4.05 12.46 -10.45
C TYR A 96 -3.70 13.14 -9.11
N GLY A 97 -3.30 12.37 -8.09
CA GLY A 97 -3.00 12.95 -6.77
C GLY A 97 -1.86 13.95 -6.81
N ILE A 98 -0.77 13.63 -7.53
CA ILE A 98 0.40 14.50 -7.68
C ILE A 98 0.03 15.87 -8.29
N HIS A 99 -0.91 15.89 -9.24
CA HIS A 99 -1.23 17.09 -10.02
C HIS A 99 -2.53 17.79 -9.60
N ASN A 100 -3.29 17.24 -8.65
CA ASN A 100 -4.61 17.74 -8.27
C ASN A 100 -4.79 17.85 -6.74
N GLU A 101 -3.70 18.14 -6.02
CA GLU A 101 -3.72 18.47 -4.59
C GLU A 101 -4.19 17.34 -3.65
N GLU A 102 -4.02 16.07 -4.06
CA GLU A 102 -4.17 14.93 -3.15
C GLU A 102 -2.79 14.37 -2.76
N VAL A 103 -2.76 13.26 -2.01
CA VAL A 103 -1.52 12.74 -1.43
C VAL A 103 -0.56 12.22 -2.51
N HIS A 104 0.69 12.69 -2.46
CA HIS A 104 1.79 12.07 -3.22
C HIS A 104 2.12 10.70 -2.63
N ILE A 105 2.06 9.63 -3.42
CA ILE A 105 2.23 8.24 -2.95
C ILE A 105 3.51 7.99 -2.13
N GLY A 106 4.61 8.66 -2.49
CA GLY A 106 5.89 8.59 -1.75
C GLY A 106 5.87 9.18 -0.34
N CYS A 107 4.78 9.83 0.08
CA CYS A 107 4.58 10.32 1.45
C CYS A 107 3.84 9.32 2.35
N ILE A 108 3.21 8.29 1.78
CA ILE A 108 2.40 7.32 2.51
C ILE A 108 3.32 6.34 3.23
N LYS A 109 3.19 6.27 4.56
CA LYS A 109 3.80 5.23 5.40
C LYS A 109 2.81 4.11 5.72
N TYR A 110 3.32 2.97 6.17
CA TYR A 110 2.52 1.75 6.37
C TYR A 110 2.59 1.25 7.81
N ARG A 111 1.48 0.66 8.28
CA ARG A 111 1.34 0.14 9.64
C ARG A 111 0.55 -1.17 9.67
N ASN A 112 0.75 -1.95 10.73
CA ASN A 112 -0.10 -3.09 11.06
C ASN A 112 -0.76 -2.87 12.43
N GLU A 113 -1.66 -1.89 12.54
CA GLU A 113 -2.45 -1.65 13.77
C GLU A 113 -3.61 -2.66 13.83
N TYR A 114 -3.84 -3.22 15.01
CA TYR A 114 -4.91 -4.19 15.31
C TYR A 114 -5.70 -3.74 16.54
N GLU A 115 -6.94 -4.21 16.66
CA GLU A 115 -7.80 -3.97 17.80
C GLU A 115 -8.39 -5.26 18.37
N LEU A 116 -8.73 -5.25 19.66
CA LEU A 116 -9.42 -6.36 20.31
C LEU A 116 -10.84 -6.49 19.77
N ASN A 117 -11.23 -7.70 19.39
CA ASN A 117 -12.60 -7.99 18.99
C ASN A 117 -13.52 -8.05 20.22
N GLY A 118 -14.38 -7.05 20.38
CA GLY A 118 -15.35 -6.99 21.49
C GLY A 118 -16.38 -8.12 21.51
N GLU A 119 -16.55 -8.85 20.41
CA GLU A 119 -17.45 -10.01 20.31
C GLU A 119 -16.77 -11.34 20.66
N SER A 120 -15.43 -11.35 20.83
CA SER A 120 -14.68 -12.58 21.11
C SER A 120 -14.99 -13.13 22.51
N ALA A 121 -15.08 -14.45 22.60
CA ALA A 121 -15.20 -15.15 23.88
C ALA A 121 -13.86 -15.22 24.65
N ILE A 122 -12.73 -14.90 24.00
CA ILE A 122 -11.41 -14.88 24.63
C ILE A 122 -11.32 -13.65 25.54
N LYS A 123 -10.85 -13.86 26.77
CA LYS A 123 -10.56 -12.78 27.72
C LYS A 123 -9.06 -12.55 27.79
N ILE A 124 -8.54 -11.82 26.80
CA ILE A 124 -7.21 -11.22 26.87
C ILE A 124 -7.37 -9.75 27.26
N ASP A 125 -6.50 -9.28 28.16
CA ASP A 125 -6.49 -7.89 28.60
C ASP A 125 -5.80 -6.98 27.57
N ASP A 126 -4.89 -7.55 26.76
CA ASP A 126 -4.09 -6.83 25.77
C ASP A 126 -3.61 -7.77 24.63
N ILE A 127 -3.16 -7.17 23.52
CA ILE A 127 -2.68 -7.90 22.32
C ILE A 127 -1.38 -8.65 22.62
N GLN A 128 -0.52 -8.08 23.47
CA GLN A 128 0.79 -8.61 23.82
C GLN A 128 0.71 -9.97 24.53
N SER A 129 -0.41 -10.26 25.20
CA SER A 129 -0.68 -11.50 25.92
C SER A 129 -1.26 -12.63 25.07
N LEU A 130 -1.58 -12.36 23.80
CA LEU A 130 -2.17 -13.33 22.89
C LEU A 130 -1.20 -14.47 22.55
N THR A 131 -1.75 -15.64 22.27
CA THR A 131 -1.01 -16.83 21.83
C THR A 131 -1.51 -17.35 20.48
N CYS A 132 -0.66 -18.11 19.78
CA CYS A 132 -1.03 -18.85 18.58
C CYS A 132 -2.22 -19.77 18.86
N ASN A 133 -2.23 -20.47 20.00
CA ASN A 133 -3.33 -21.36 20.34
C ASN A 133 -4.69 -20.65 20.38
N GLU A 134 -4.73 -19.41 20.87
CA GLU A 134 -5.94 -18.59 20.89
C GLU A 134 -6.34 -18.12 19.48
N LEU A 135 -5.38 -17.82 18.60
CA LEU A 135 -5.68 -17.51 17.19
C LEU A 135 -6.27 -18.71 16.42
N TYR A 136 -5.76 -19.92 16.64
CA TYR A 136 -6.24 -21.12 15.96
C TYR A 136 -7.48 -21.74 16.62
N GLY A 137 -7.77 -21.39 17.87
CA GLY A 137 -8.89 -21.95 18.65
C GLY A 137 -10.27 -21.41 18.27
N TYR A 138 -10.35 -20.32 17.50
CA TYR A 138 -11.61 -19.63 17.20
C TYR A 138 -11.71 -19.26 15.73
N ASP A 139 -12.88 -19.50 15.16
CA ASP A 139 -13.21 -19.16 13.78
C ASP A 139 -13.69 -17.69 13.65
N VAL A 140 -13.92 -17.28 12.40
CA VAL A 140 -14.46 -15.96 12.04
C VAL A 140 -15.75 -15.65 12.81
N GLY A 141 -15.86 -14.42 13.30
CA GLY A 141 -16.88 -13.93 14.22
C GLY A 141 -16.49 -14.03 15.69
N GLN A 142 -15.45 -14.80 16.05
CA GLN A 142 -15.01 -14.99 17.44
C GLN A 142 -13.47 -14.88 17.60
N GLU A 143 -12.75 -14.55 16.53
CA GLU A 143 -11.33 -14.24 16.53
C GLU A 143 -10.99 -13.15 17.56
N PRO A 144 -9.83 -13.23 18.24
CA PRO A 144 -9.53 -12.33 19.35
C PRO A 144 -9.23 -10.90 18.92
N ILE A 145 -8.68 -10.70 17.73
CA ILE A 145 -8.25 -9.38 17.22
C ILE A 145 -8.57 -9.22 15.74
N LEU A 146 -8.75 -7.98 15.32
CA LEU A 146 -9.05 -7.57 13.95
C LEU A 146 -8.02 -6.53 13.49
N PRO A 147 -7.56 -6.55 12.23
CA PRO A 147 -6.73 -5.47 11.71
C PRO A 147 -7.55 -4.21 11.51
N ILE A 148 -6.97 -3.06 11.85
CA ILE A 148 -7.48 -1.76 11.43
C ILE A 148 -6.99 -1.53 10.00
N CYS A 149 -7.92 -1.58 9.03
CA CYS A 149 -7.66 -1.33 7.62
C CYS A 149 -8.21 0.06 7.27
N GLU A 150 -7.33 1.05 7.14
CA GLU A 150 -7.72 2.44 6.85
C GLU A 150 -6.60 3.26 6.21
N ALA A 151 -7.03 4.29 5.47
CA ALA A 151 -6.21 5.41 5.03
C ALA A 151 -6.38 6.60 5.99
N GLY A 152 -5.43 6.77 6.92
CA GLY A 152 -5.47 7.81 7.95
C GLY A 152 -4.33 8.82 7.87
N GLU A 153 -4.34 9.79 8.77
CA GLU A 153 -3.27 10.77 8.97
C GLU A 153 -2.87 10.84 10.45
N ASN A 154 -1.58 11.06 10.74
CA ASN A 154 -1.13 11.25 12.12
C ASN A 154 -1.35 12.70 12.60
N GLU A 155 -0.93 13.01 13.83
CA GLU A 155 -1.08 14.37 14.40
C GLU A 155 -0.36 15.48 13.62
N ASN A 156 0.60 15.12 12.75
CA ASN A 156 1.34 16.04 11.89
C ASN A 156 0.79 16.07 10.45
N GLU A 157 -0.40 15.54 10.20
CA GLU A 157 -1.01 15.44 8.86
C GLU A 157 -0.16 14.58 7.89
N GLU A 158 0.66 13.67 8.41
CA GLU A 158 1.41 12.72 7.58
C GLU A 158 0.53 11.49 7.27
N PRO A 159 0.32 11.16 5.98
CA PRO A 159 -0.58 10.10 5.57
C PRO A 159 0.01 8.72 5.87
N TYR A 160 -0.84 7.81 6.34
CA TYR A 160 -0.50 6.41 6.52
C TYR A 160 -1.62 5.48 6.05
N VAL A 161 -1.23 4.25 5.73
CA VAL A 161 -2.13 3.12 5.55
C VAL A 161 -1.89 2.13 6.68
N SER A 162 -2.90 1.89 7.51
CA SER A 162 -2.91 0.72 8.37
C SER A 162 -3.60 -0.41 7.63
N PHE A 163 -3.00 -1.61 7.65
CA PHE A 163 -3.56 -2.75 6.95
C PHE A 163 -3.17 -4.06 7.65
N SER A 164 -3.86 -5.15 7.30
CA SER A 164 -3.52 -6.50 7.77
C SER A 164 -2.04 -6.83 7.51
N VAL A 165 -1.44 -7.61 8.41
CA VAL A 165 -0.14 -8.24 8.15
C VAL A 165 -0.17 -9.06 6.86
N ALA A 166 0.97 -9.18 6.17
CA ALA A 166 1.02 -9.91 4.92
C ALA A 166 0.86 -11.43 5.15
N PRO A 167 0.01 -12.11 4.35
CA PRO A 167 -0.04 -13.56 4.34
C PRO A 167 1.24 -14.14 3.73
N ASP A 168 1.43 -15.46 3.83
CA ASP A 168 2.60 -16.14 3.28
C ASP A 168 2.67 -15.99 1.75
N THR A 169 3.87 -16.06 1.18
CA THR A 169 4.06 -16.11 -0.27
C THR A 169 3.27 -17.28 -0.86
N ASP A 170 2.64 -17.06 -2.03
CA ASP A 170 1.81 -18.05 -2.74
C ASP A 170 0.53 -18.51 -2.00
N SER A 171 0.19 -17.87 -0.87
CA SER A 171 -1.06 -18.12 -0.15
C SER A 171 -2.29 -17.75 -0.99
N TYR A 172 -3.41 -18.40 -0.69
CA TYR A 172 -4.71 -18.07 -1.30
C TYR A 172 -5.11 -16.61 -1.01
N GLU A 173 -4.72 -16.10 0.16
CA GLU A 173 -5.05 -14.76 0.63
C GLU A 173 -4.30 -13.65 -0.12
N MET A 174 -3.13 -13.93 -0.71
CA MET A 174 -2.23 -12.92 -1.25
C MET A 174 -2.90 -11.98 -2.28
N PRO A 175 -3.59 -12.45 -3.33
CA PRO A 175 -4.21 -11.54 -4.30
C PRO A 175 -5.25 -10.59 -3.69
N SER A 176 -6.02 -11.07 -2.72
CA SER A 176 -7.03 -10.25 -2.02
C SER A 176 -6.41 -9.31 -0.99
N TRP A 177 -5.26 -9.68 -0.42
CA TRP A 177 -4.49 -8.79 0.45
C TRP A 177 -3.85 -7.66 -0.37
N GLN A 178 -3.27 -7.96 -1.53
CA GLN A 178 -2.67 -6.98 -2.44
C GLN A 178 -3.70 -5.98 -2.97
N GLU A 179 -4.88 -6.46 -3.38
CA GLU A 179 -5.97 -5.61 -3.86
C GLU A 179 -6.49 -4.67 -2.75
N GLY A 180 -6.68 -5.18 -1.53
CA GLY A 180 -7.08 -4.34 -0.39
C GLY A 180 -5.99 -3.34 0.05
N LEU A 181 -4.71 -3.68 -0.07
CA LEU A 181 -3.63 -2.70 0.17
C LEU A 181 -3.70 -1.54 -0.83
N ILE A 182 -3.93 -1.86 -2.11
CA ILE A 182 -4.08 -0.85 -3.17
C ILE A 182 -5.35 -0.01 -2.94
N HIS A 183 -6.44 -0.61 -2.45
CA HIS A 183 -7.65 0.10 -2.05
C HIS A 183 -7.34 1.25 -1.06
N GLU A 184 -6.64 0.96 0.04
CA GLU A 184 -6.31 1.99 1.04
C GLU A 184 -5.39 3.09 0.46
N ILE A 185 -4.45 2.72 -0.41
CA ILE A 185 -3.59 3.71 -1.09
C ILE A 185 -4.42 4.61 -2.02
N ILE A 186 -5.44 4.07 -2.69
CA ILE A 186 -6.32 4.83 -3.59
C ILE A 186 -7.09 5.91 -2.85
N HIS A 187 -7.55 5.67 -1.61
CA HIS A 187 -8.17 6.71 -0.79
C HIS A 187 -7.28 7.96 -0.71
N HIS A 188 -6.01 7.78 -0.36
CA HIS A 188 -5.05 8.88 -0.24
C HIS A 188 -4.73 9.55 -1.57
N VAL A 189 -4.36 8.79 -2.60
CA VAL A 189 -3.83 9.37 -3.85
C VAL A 189 -4.92 9.94 -4.76
N THR A 190 -6.19 9.68 -4.46
CA THR A 190 -7.32 10.18 -5.27
C THR A 190 -8.33 11.01 -4.50
N GLY A 191 -8.32 10.93 -3.16
CA GLY A 191 -9.37 11.50 -2.32
C GLY A 191 -10.73 10.80 -2.46
N ALA A 192 -10.80 9.65 -3.15
CA ALA A 192 -12.01 8.85 -3.29
C ALA A 192 -12.44 8.26 -1.94
N SER A 193 -13.75 8.01 -1.81
CA SER A 193 -14.34 7.42 -0.62
C SER A 193 -15.11 6.15 -0.96
N ASP A 194 -15.32 5.31 0.03
CA ASP A 194 -16.28 4.22 -0.04
C ASP A 194 -17.72 4.74 -0.08
N PRO A 195 -18.71 3.88 -0.40
CA PRO A 195 -20.12 4.28 -0.37
C PRO A 195 -20.51 4.85 1.00
N SER A 196 -21.28 5.95 1.02
CA SER A 196 -21.66 6.62 2.28
C SER A 196 -22.59 5.81 3.19
N GLY A 197 -23.05 4.63 2.77
CA GLY A 197 -23.82 3.70 3.58
C GLY A 197 -23.59 2.27 3.10
N ASP A 198 -24.07 1.31 3.90
CA ASP A 198 -23.88 -0.13 3.67
C ASP A 198 -24.52 -0.57 2.35
N SER A 199 -23.71 -0.59 1.29
CA SER A 199 -24.17 -0.89 -0.06
C SER A 199 -23.86 -2.32 -0.45
N ASN A 200 -24.92 -3.07 -0.75
CA ASN A 200 -24.84 -4.45 -1.24
C ASN A 200 -24.85 -4.54 -2.78
N ILE A 201 -24.89 -3.40 -3.47
CA ILE A 201 -25.03 -3.34 -4.94
C ILE A 201 -24.06 -2.37 -5.62
N GLU A 202 -23.36 -1.54 -4.83
CA GLU A 202 -22.34 -0.63 -5.32
C GLU A 202 -21.06 -0.83 -4.50
N LEU A 203 -19.93 -0.85 -5.22
CA LEU A 203 -18.60 -1.00 -4.64
C LEU A 203 -18.03 0.32 -4.13
N GLY A 204 -18.44 1.46 -4.69
CA GLY A 204 -17.80 2.75 -4.47
C GLY A 204 -16.57 2.97 -5.36
N PRO A 205 -16.18 4.23 -5.59
CA PRO A 205 -15.11 4.56 -6.52
C PRO A 205 -13.74 4.02 -6.10
N THR A 206 -13.41 3.96 -4.81
CA THR A 206 -12.14 3.39 -4.33
C THR A 206 -12.00 1.92 -4.71
N GLU A 207 -12.98 1.10 -4.35
CA GLU A 207 -13.01 -0.32 -4.68
C GLU A 207 -13.08 -0.55 -6.20
N ILE A 208 -13.82 0.28 -6.97
CA ILE A 208 -13.83 0.17 -8.44
C ILE A 208 -12.41 0.36 -9.01
N LEU A 209 -11.65 1.34 -8.52
CA LEU A 209 -10.28 1.57 -8.96
C LEU A 209 -9.37 0.40 -8.54
N ALA A 210 -9.46 -0.07 -7.30
CA ALA A 210 -8.66 -1.20 -6.80
C ALA A 210 -8.88 -2.48 -7.61
N ARG A 211 -10.15 -2.80 -7.92
CA ARG A 211 -10.53 -3.96 -8.73
C ARG A 211 -10.02 -3.87 -10.17
N ARG A 212 -9.94 -2.68 -10.75
CA ARG A 212 -9.32 -2.46 -12.08
C ARG A 212 -7.81 -2.67 -12.04
N VAL A 213 -7.13 -2.21 -10.99
CA VAL A 213 -5.70 -2.48 -10.78
C VAL A 213 -5.46 -3.99 -10.64
N ALA A 214 -6.26 -4.68 -9.82
CA ALA A 214 -6.19 -6.13 -9.67
C ALA A 214 -6.38 -6.87 -11.00
N GLN A 215 -7.34 -6.43 -11.83
CA GLN A 215 -7.57 -6.98 -13.16
C GLN A 215 -6.37 -6.80 -14.09
N GLU A 216 -5.75 -5.62 -14.12
CA GLU A 216 -4.57 -5.33 -14.96
C GLU A 216 -3.34 -6.15 -14.53
N LEU A 217 -3.20 -6.41 -13.23
CA LEU A 217 -2.06 -7.14 -12.67
C LEU A 217 -2.25 -8.66 -12.65
N GLY A 218 -3.47 -9.14 -12.90
CA GLY A 218 -3.82 -10.56 -12.89
C GLY A 218 -4.08 -11.14 -11.50
N TRP A 219 -4.44 -10.30 -10.53
CA TRP A 219 -4.78 -10.73 -9.17
C TRP A 219 -6.19 -11.30 -9.13
N SER A 220 -6.29 -12.59 -8.79
CA SER A 220 -7.57 -13.29 -8.72
C SER A 220 -8.30 -12.96 -7.42
N VAL A 221 -9.25 -12.03 -7.47
CA VAL A 221 -10.14 -11.67 -6.36
C VAL A 221 -11.59 -12.07 -6.66
N PRO A 222 -12.42 -12.37 -5.65
CA PRO A 222 -13.84 -12.68 -5.87
C PRO A 222 -14.58 -11.51 -6.53
N ASP A 223 -15.61 -11.84 -7.33
CA ASP A 223 -16.40 -10.83 -8.06
C ASP A 223 -17.57 -10.28 -7.24
N PHE A 224 -17.23 -9.54 -6.18
CA PHE A 224 -18.21 -8.88 -5.32
C PHE A 224 -18.96 -7.75 -6.04
N LYS A 225 -20.22 -7.48 -5.65
CA LYS A 225 -21.07 -6.44 -6.24
C LYS A 225 -21.31 -5.25 -5.31
N GLY A 226 -21.37 -5.49 -4.01
CA GLY A 226 -21.48 -4.46 -2.98
C GLY A 226 -20.24 -4.37 -2.09
N TYR A 227 -19.93 -3.16 -1.63
CA TYR A 227 -18.85 -2.93 -0.68
C TYR A 227 -19.12 -3.58 0.70
N ALA A 228 -20.38 -3.55 1.14
CA ALA A 228 -20.83 -4.10 2.42
C ALA A 228 -21.63 -5.40 2.25
N GLU A 229 -21.50 -6.07 1.10
CA GLU A 229 -22.22 -7.33 0.91
C GLU A 229 -21.67 -8.43 1.86
N PRO A 230 -22.53 -9.27 2.47
CA PRO A 230 -22.10 -10.21 3.49
C PRO A 230 -20.99 -11.18 3.04
N GLU A 231 -21.00 -11.58 1.77
CA GLU A 231 -19.96 -12.42 1.19
C GLU A 231 -18.59 -11.72 1.15
N ARG A 232 -18.55 -10.41 0.88
CA ARG A 232 -17.32 -9.61 0.92
C ARG A 232 -16.83 -9.48 2.35
N GLU A 233 -17.71 -9.15 3.30
CA GLU A 233 -17.33 -9.03 4.72
C GLU A 233 -16.77 -10.35 5.27
N ALA A 234 -17.44 -11.46 5.00
CA ALA A 234 -17.01 -12.79 5.44
C ALA A 234 -15.66 -13.18 4.82
N HIS A 235 -15.47 -12.89 3.53
CA HIS A 235 -14.20 -13.14 2.84
C HIS A 235 -13.06 -12.31 3.43
N LEU A 236 -13.27 -11.01 3.68
CA LEU A 236 -12.26 -10.12 4.24
C LEU A 236 -11.88 -10.52 5.67
N ARG A 237 -12.86 -10.85 6.52
CA ARG A 237 -12.59 -11.35 7.88
C ARG A 237 -11.77 -12.64 7.85
N LEU A 238 -12.12 -13.60 6.99
CA LEU A 238 -11.38 -14.85 6.87
C LEU A 238 -9.96 -14.63 6.32
N ARG A 239 -9.80 -13.78 5.30
CA ARG A 239 -8.50 -13.37 4.76
C ARG A 239 -7.61 -12.82 5.87
N ASN A 240 -8.12 -11.88 6.66
CA ASN A 240 -7.39 -11.22 7.73
C ASN A 240 -6.96 -12.20 8.83
N LEU A 241 -7.87 -13.08 9.26
CA LEU A 241 -7.59 -14.10 10.26
C LEU A 241 -6.51 -15.09 9.77
N ASN A 242 -6.61 -15.55 8.52
CA ASN A 242 -5.62 -16.46 7.95
C ASN A 242 -4.26 -15.80 7.76
N ALA A 243 -4.22 -14.55 7.28
CA ALA A 243 -2.97 -13.81 7.14
C ALA A 243 -2.27 -13.63 8.50
N LEU A 244 -3.02 -13.31 9.56
CA LEU A 244 -2.49 -13.21 10.92
C LEU A 244 -1.98 -14.56 11.45
N ARG A 245 -2.71 -15.64 11.22
CA ARG A 245 -2.31 -17.02 11.61
C ARG A 245 -1.01 -17.45 10.90
N GLN A 246 -0.90 -17.16 9.60
CA GLN A 246 0.29 -17.42 8.81
C GLN A 246 1.47 -16.61 9.32
N ALA A 247 1.30 -15.31 9.55
CA ALA A 247 2.34 -14.45 10.12
C ALA A 247 2.80 -14.93 11.50
N ALA A 248 1.87 -15.27 12.40
CA ALA A 248 2.22 -15.83 13.70
C ALA A 248 3.02 -17.14 13.56
N MET A 249 2.67 -18.00 12.60
CA MET A 249 3.38 -19.25 12.33
C MET A 249 4.79 -19.02 11.74
N ARG A 250 5.00 -17.99 10.90
CA ARG A 250 6.34 -17.61 10.45
C ARG A 250 7.28 -17.30 11.62
N HIS A 251 6.72 -16.83 12.73
CA HIS A 251 7.43 -16.46 13.95
C HIS A 251 7.13 -17.39 15.13
N GLU A 252 6.74 -18.65 14.91
CA GLU A 252 6.36 -19.60 15.97
C GLU A 252 7.43 -19.71 17.08
N LYS A 253 8.71 -19.71 16.71
CA LYS A 253 9.84 -19.77 17.68
C LYS A 253 9.96 -18.52 18.56
N ASN A 254 9.41 -17.40 18.10
CA ASN A 254 9.43 -16.09 18.73
C ASN A 254 8.00 -15.59 19.01
N GLU A 255 7.05 -16.50 19.25
CA GLU A 255 5.61 -16.20 19.38
C GLU A 255 5.32 -15.01 20.31
N ARG A 256 5.91 -15.01 21.51
CA ARG A 256 5.72 -13.92 22.47
C ARG A 256 6.21 -12.58 21.91
N ALA A 257 7.39 -12.56 21.28
CA ALA A 257 7.94 -11.35 20.67
C ALA A 257 7.07 -10.86 19.49
N PHE A 258 6.46 -11.79 18.75
CA PHE A 258 5.52 -11.45 17.68
C PHE A 258 4.31 -10.65 18.19
N PHE A 259 3.63 -11.16 19.23
CA PHE A 259 2.48 -10.46 19.80
C PHE A 259 2.86 -9.20 20.59
N GLU A 260 4.01 -9.19 21.29
CA GLU A 260 4.55 -7.98 21.93
C GLU A 260 4.81 -6.87 20.90
N ARG A 261 5.38 -7.20 19.74
CA ARG A 261 5.56 -6.25 18.63
C ARG A 261 4.21 -5.79 18.07
N LEU A 262 3.28 -6.70 17.81
CA LEU A 262 1.96 -6.36 17.27
C LEU A 262 1.20 -5.40 18.20
N GLY A 263 1.24 -5.66 19.52
CA GLY A 263 0.68 -4.76 20.52
C GLY A 263 1.40 -3.41 20.56
N THR A 264 2.75 -3.39 20.49
CA THR A 264 3.53 -2.13 20.42
C THR A 264 3.11 -1.24 19.24
N ILE A 265 2.93 -1.85 18.06
CA ILE A 265 2.47 -1.15 16.85
C ILE A 265 1.05 -0.63 17.04
N SER A 266 0.15 -1.47 17.57
CA SER A 266 -1.27 -1.15 17.79
C SER A 266 -1.47 -0.06 18.85
N ASP A 267 -0.60 -0.01 19.87
CA ASP A 267 -0.53 1.05 20.87
C ASP A 267 0.14 2.33 20.33
N ARG A 268 0.45 2.34 19.03
CA ARG A 268 1.05 3.45 18.30
C ARG A 268 2.45 3.84 18.80
N TYR A 269 3.23 2.88 19.28
CA TYR A 269 4.66 3.06 19.52
C TYR A 269 5.53 2.52 18.36
N GLU A 270 6.78 2.99 18.30
CA GLU A 270 7.78 2.47 17.37
C GLU A 270 8.36 1.16 17.92
N ALA A 271 8.30 0.10 17.14
CA ALA A 271 9.05 -1.12 17.38
C ALA A 271 10.45 -1.04 16.71
N SER A 272 11.27 -2.08 16.91
CA SER A 272 12.62 -2.11 16.30
C SER A 272 12.53 -2.07 14.77
N PRO A 273 13.17 -1.12 14.07
CA PRO A 273 13.16 -1.07 12.61
C PRO A 273 13.94 -2.25 11.98
N ASP A 274 14.83 -2.90 12.75
CA ASP A 274 15.68 -4.00 12.29
C ASP A 274 15.14 -5.38 12.75
N PHE A 275 13.91 -5.41 13.28
CA PHE A 275 13.25 -6.64 13.75
C PHE A 275 14.08 -7.48 14.74
N THR A 276 14.81 -6.79 15.63
CA THR A 276 15.78 -7.39 16.54
C THR A 276 15.20 -8.47 17.45
N GLU A 277 13.91 -8.38 17.77
CA GLU A 277 13.16 -9.35 18.57
C GLU A 277 12.98 -10.71 17.89
N TYR A 278 13.19 -10.81 16.57
CA TYR A 278 13.20 -12.08 15.84
C TYR A 278 14.61 -12.62 15.56
N SER A 279 15.65 -11.82 15.83
CA SER A 279 17.01 -12.20 15.51
C SER A 279 17.46 -13.42 16.32
N ALA A 280 17.88 -14.48 15.61
CA ALA A 280 18.60 -15.56 16.24
C ALA A 280 19.93 -14.99 16.75
N VAL A 281 20.26 -15.21 18.03
CA VAL A 281 21.63 -14.99 18.52
C VAL A 281 22.55 -16.00 17.82
N SER A 282 23.01 -15.66 16.62
CA SER A 282 24.06 -16.38 15.90
C SER A 282 24.71 -15.46 14.87
N ASN A 283 25.87 -14.91 15.26
CA ASN A 283 26.90 -14.39 14.34
C ASN A 283 27.27 -15.47 13.31
N ILE A 284 26.73 -15.38 12.09
CA ILE A 284 27.30 -16.05 10.92
C ILE A 284 27.26 -15.03 9.78
N GLY A 285 28.45 -14.70 9.28
CA GLY A 285 28.70 -13.62 8.33
C GLY A 285 27.85 -13.70 7.08
N TYR A 286 27.14 -12.61 6.79
CA TYR A 286 26.44 -12.39 5.54
C TYR A 286 27.46 -12.32 4.39
N GLY A 287 27.32 -13.25 3.44
CA GLY A 287 27.97 -13.14 2.15
C GLY A 287 27.36 -11.99 1.37
N PHE A 288 28.21 -11.07 0.93
CA PHE A 288 27.88 -9.96 0.04
C PHE A 288 26.96 -10.38 -1.10
N ILE A 289 25.75 -9.80 -1.15
CA ILE A 289 24.92 -9.82 -2.35
C ILE A 289 25.24 -8.55 -3.13
N GLN A 290 25.73 -8.75 -4.36
CA GLN A 290 26.09 -7.70 -5.31
C GLN A 290 24.87 -6.82 -5.64
N GLN A 291 25.10 -5.52 -5.77
CA GLN A 291 24.20 -4.62 -6.51
C GLN A 291 23.93 -5.24 -7.88
N HIS A 292 22.69 -5.68 -8.11
CA HIS A 292 22.25 -6.11 -9.42
C HIS A 292 21.43 -4.98 -10.03
N ASP A 293 21.94 -4.45 -11.14
CA ASP A 293 21.25 -3.51 -12.00
C ASP A 293 19.86 -4.05 -12.38
N PHE A 294 18.87 -3.17 -12.33
CA PHE A 294 17.52 -3.40 -12.84
C PHE A 294 17.59 -4.01 -14.25
N PRO A 295 16.97 -5.18 -14.52
CA PRO A 295 16.73 -5.61 -15.89
C PRO A 295 15.56 -4.76 -16.44
N GLY A 296 15.88 -3.56 -16.94
CA GLY A 296 14.86 -2.68 -17.54
C GLY A 296 15.19 -1.21 -17.74
N VAL A 297 16.30 -0.69 -17.18
CA VAL A 297 16.76 0.67 -17.47
C VAL A 297 18.21 0.64 -17.92
N ALA A 298 18.42 0.39 -19.21
CA ALA A 298 19.67 0.72 -19.87
C ALA A 298 19.52 2.14 -20.44
N ILE A 299 20.12 3.12 -19.78
CA ILE A 299 20.35 4.43 -20.41
C ILE A 299 21.56 4.23 -21.33
N ASP A 300 21.30 3.88 -22.59
CA ASP A 300 22.34 3.93 -23.61
C ASP A 300 22.60 5.41 -23.91
N GLU A 301 23.72 5.95 -23.41
CA GLU A 301 24.12 7.35 -23.61
C GLU A 301 24.44 7.70 -25.08
N ASN A 302 24.15 6.82 -26.05
CA ASN A 302 24.60 6.96 -27.43
C ASN A 302 23.58 6.68 -28.55
N LEU A 303 22.28 6.86 -28.35
CA LEU A 303 21.31 6.70 -29.46
C LEU A 303 20.32 7.87 -29.62
N GLN A 304 20.39 8.48 -30.80
CA GLN A 304 19.60 9.61 -31.30
C GLN A 304 18.11 9.30 -31.57
N ASP A 305 17.47 8.37 -30.87
CA ASP A 305 16.04 8.08 -31.07
C ASP A 305 15.33 7.77 -29.73
N VAL A 306 14.62 8.76 -29.21
CA VAL A 306 14.02 8.80 -27.85
C VAL A 306 12.65 8.08 -27.78
N ASN A 307 12.42 7.03 -28.59
CA ASN A 307 11.06 6.50 -28.79
C ASN A 307 10.85 5.01 -28.49
N GLN A 308 11.76 4.31 -27.80
CA GLN A 308 11.49 2.93 -27.39
C GLN A 308 11.99 2.63 -25.98
N ILE A 309 11.14 2.89 -24.99
CA ILE A 309 11.20 2.19 -23.71
C ILE A 309 10.45 0.87 -23.93
N GLN A 310 11.16 -0.26 -23.95
CA GLN A 310 10.52 -1.59 -23.92
C GLN A 310 10.15 -1.93 -22.47
N LEU A 311 8.85 -1.95 -22.18
CA LEU A 311 8.33 -2.45 -20.91
C LEU A 311 8.55 -3.97 -20.83
N TYR A 312 9.23 -4.42 -19.77
CA TYR A 312 9.50 -5.83 -19.52
C TYR A 312 8.19 -6.59 -19.22
N HIS A 313 7.94 -7.68 -19.95
CA HIS A 313 6.75 -8.54 -19.82
C HIS A 313 7.04 -9.89 -19.13
N GLY A 314 8.13 -10.00 -18.35
CA GLY A 314 8.47 -11.23 -17.61
C GLY A 314 7.79 -11.36 -16.25
N ALA A 315 8.13 -12.43 -15.52
CA ALA A 315 7.63 -12.67 -14.15
C ALA A 315 7.94 -11.48 -13.22
N PRO A 316 7.05 -11.16 -12.26
CA PRO A 316 7.25 -10.04 -11.34
C PRO A 316 8.57 -10.20 -10.58
N TYR A 317 9.34 -9.12 -10.50
CA TYR A 317 10.59 -9.08 -9.75
C TYR A 317 10.28 -8.91 -8.26
N ILE A 318 10.84 -9.78 -7.41
CA ILE A 318 10.69 -9.71 -5.96
C ILE A 318 11.88 -8.89 -5.41
N PHE A 319 11.61 -7.69 -4.91
CA PHE A 319 12.58 -6.90 -4.15
C PHE A 319 12.59 -7.37 -2.69
N THR A 320 13.78 -7.50 -2.13
CA THR A 320 14.01 -7.66 -0.68
C THR A 320 14.48 -6.33 -0.12
N PHE A 321 13.74 -5.73 0.80
CA PHE A 321 14.04 -4.43 1.39
C PHE A 321 14.88 -4.61 2.66
N GLY A 322 16.03 -5.28 2.53
CA GLY A 322 17.02 -5.43 3.62
C GLY A 322 18.03 -4.28 3.64
N ASP A 323 18.76 -4.14 4.75
CA ASP A 323 19.77 -3.09 4.93
C ASP A 323 20.78 -3.08 3.78
N VAL A 324 20.85 -1.97 3.07
CA VAL A 324 22.00 -1.64 2.23
C VAL A 324 23.07 -1.13 3.19
N ASP A 325 24.02 -1.99 3.55
CA ASP A 325 25.24 -1.58 4.24
C ASP A 325 25.84 -0.38 3.49
N ARG A 326 25.83 0.79 4.11
CA ARG A 326 26.56 1.97 3.64
C ARG A 326 28.06 1.74 3.84
N HIS A 327 28.65 0.95 2.97
CA HIS A 327 30.10 0.83 2.85
C HIS A 327 30.55 0.89 1.38
N ASN A 328 30.51 2.10 0.81
CA ASN A 328 31.68 2.88 0.35
C ASN A 328 31.25 4.10 -0.46
#